data_AF-A0A536N2T3-F1
#
_entry.id   AF-A0A536N2T3-F1
#
_cell.length_a   1.000
_cell.length_b   1.000
_cell.length_c   1.000
_cell.angle_alpha   90.00
_cell.angle_beta   90.00
_cell.angle_gamma   90.00
#
_symmetry.space_group_name_H-M   'P 1'
#
loop_
_entity.id
_entity.type
_entity.pdbx_description
1 polymer ?
#
loop_
_entity_poly.entity_id
_entity_poly.type
_entity_poly.pdbx_seq_one_letter_code
_entity_poly.pdbx_strand_id
1 'polypeptide(L)'
;MVILVFILAVAIGAPLEAVADPATTSYTPVPEWFFLPLDELLLLVPQQLIPLVLVLPTGGVLLLLALPFIDRDPERNPFERPAVMVPGAFAVLFVVILTLLGSGRLFNL
;
A
#
# COMPACT_ATOMS: atom_id res chain seq x y z
N MET A 1 -3.64 15.76 -14.50
CA MET A 1 -3.37 15.25 -13.14
C MET A 1 -3.21 16.41 -12.13
N VAL A 2 -2.27 17.35 -12.32
CA VAL A 2 -2.08 18.51 -11.42
C VAL A 2 -3.34 19.38 -11.22
N ILE A 3 -4.04 19.74 -12.30
CA ILE A 3 -5.26 20.57 -12.21
C ILE A 3 -6.35 19.87 -11.38
N LEU A 4 -6.52 18.55 -11.55
CA LEU A 4 -7.48 17.77 -10.78
C LEU A 4 -7.14 17.78 -9.29
N VAL A 5 -5.87 17.62 -8.94
CA VAL A 5 -5.40 17.69 -7.55
C VAL A 5 -5.71 19.07 -6.95
N PHE A 6 -5.46 20.15 -7.68
CA PHE A 6 -5.81 21.50 -7.24
C PHE A 6 -7.32 21.69 -7.04
N ILE A 7 -8.14 21.19 -7.96
CA ILE A 7 -9.60 21.24 -7.84
C ILE A 7 -10.06 20.52 -6.57
N LEU A 8 -9.58 19.29 -6.33
CA LEU A 8 -9.92 18.52 -5.14
C LEU A 8 -9.42 19.19 -3.86
N ALA A 9 -8.21 19.74 -3.87
CA ALA A 9 -7.64 20.45 -2.72
C ALA A 9 -8.47 21.69 -2.35
N VAL A 10 -8.99 22.44 -3.33
CA VAL A 10 -9.86 23.60 -3.05
C VAL A 10 -11.28 23.17 -2.67
N ALA A 11 -11.82 22.12 -3.30
CA ALA A 11 -13.20 21.69 -3.08
C ALA A 11 -13.41 20.91 -1.77
N ILE A 12 -12.44 20.07 -1.39
CA ILE A 12 -12.53 19.16 -0.23
C ILE A 12 -11.61 19.63 0.91
N GLY A 13 -10.48 20.27 0.60
CA GLY A 13 -9.46 20.61 1.59
C GLY A 13 -8.60 19.41 1.98
N ALA A 14 -7.61 19.67 2.85
CA ALA A 14 -6.85 18.63 3.53
C ALA A 14 -7.22 18.66 5.03
N PRO A 15 -7.51 17.50 5.65
CA PRO A 15 -7.80 17.43 7.08
C PRO A 15 -6.49 17.55 7.89
N LEU A 16 -5.93 18.76 7.94
CA LEU A 16 -4.71 19.03 8.70
C LEU A 16 -5.01 18.99 10.20
N GLU A 17 -4.28 18.16 10.93
CA GLU A 17 -4.40 18.03 12.38
C GLU A 17 -3.63 19.13 13.13
N ALA A 18 -3.77 19.14 14.45
CA ALA A 18 -3.03 20.05 15.32
C ALA A 18 -1.50 19.82 15.20
N VAL A 19 -0.73 20.86 15.51
CA VAL A 19 0.73 20.75 15.59
C VAL A 19 1.10 19.70 16.63
N ALA A 20 2.07 18.85 16.29
CA ALA A 20 2.53 17.78 17.16
C ALA A 20 3.00 18.31 18.52
N ASP A 21 2.45 17.74 19.59
CA ASP A 21 2.85 18.00 20.98
C ASP A 21 3.29 16.67 21.65
N PRO A 22 4.57 16.52 22.04
CA PRO A 22 5.07 15.30 22.66
C PRO A 22 4.49 15.04 24.06
N ALA A 23 3.82 16.01 24.70
CA ALA A 23 3.12 15.80 25.96
C ALA A 23 1.73 15.17 25.79
N THR A 24 1.20 15.11 24.56
CA THR A 24 -0.12 14.54 24.27
C THR A 24 -0.07 13.02 24.23
N THR A 25 -0.91 12.36 25.04
CA THR A 25 -1.05 10.89 25.09
C THR A 25 -2.41 10.38 24.60
N SER A 26 -3.32 11.29 24.24
CA SER A 26 -4.69 10.97 23.81
C SER A 26 -4.85 10.82 22.30
N TYR A 27 -3.77 10.97 21.52
CA TYR A 27 -3.80 10.89 20.07
C TYR A 27 -3.59 9.45 19.60
N THR A 28 -4.48 8.97 18.73
CA THR A 28 -4.33 7.67 18.07
C THR A 28 -3.78 7.89 16.66
N PRO A 29 -2.49 7.59 16.40
CA PRO A 29 -1.92 7.77 15.08
C PRO A 29 -2.52 6.76 14.09
N VAL A 30 -3.03 7.27 12.98
CA VAL A 30 -3.56 6.47 11.88
C VAL A 30 -2.66 6.64 10.65
N PRO A 31 -2.21 5.56 10.01
CA PRO A 31 -1.40 5.68 8.80
C PRO A 31 -2.25 6.12 7.59
N GLU A 32 -1.59 6.74 6.62
CA GLU A 32 -2.21 7.10 5.34
C GLU A 32 -2.68 5.87 4.55
N TRP A 33 -3.68 6.05 3.67
CA TRP A 33 -4.35 4.96 2.97
C TRP A 33 -3.41 4.02 2.19
N PHE A 34 -2.31 4.55 1.66
CA PHE A 34 -1.30 3.79 0.91
C PHE A 34 -0.36 2.97 1.80
N PHE A 35 -0.34 3.22 3.12
CA PHE A 35 0.40 2.44 4.11
C PHE A 35 -0.48 1.42 4.86
N LEU A 36 -1.82 1.51 4.75
CA LEU A 36 -2.75 0.57 5.38
C LEU A 36 -2.43 -0.91 5.14
N PRO A 37 -2.07 -1.37 3.92
CA PRO A 37 -1.73 -2.77 3.70
C PRO A 37 -0.57 -3.25 4.57
N LEU A 38 0.45 -2.41 4.75
CA LEU A 38 1.65 -2.76 5.50
C LEU A 38 1.38 -2.73 7.00
N ASP A 39 0.63 -1.74 7.47
CA ASP A 39 0.20 -1.66 8.87
C ASP A 39 -0.64 -2.89 9.27
N GLU A 40 -1.62 -3.25 8.45
CA GLU A 40 -2.44 -4.44 8.71
C GLU A 40 -1.61 -5.73 8.66
N LEU A 41 -0.69 -5.85 7.69
CA LEU A 41 0.19 -7.01 7.59
C LEU A 41 1.12 -7.14 8.83
N LEU A 42 1.63 -6.02 9.35
CA LEU A 42 2.47 -6.02 10.56
C LEU A 42 1.75 -6.59 11.78
N LEU A 43 0.44 -6.39 11.88
CA LEU A 43 -0.38 -6.92 12.97
C LEU A 43 -0.69 -8.42 12.80
N LEU A 44 -0.78 -8.90 11.57
CA LEU A 44 -1.12 -10.29 11.25
C LEU A 44 0.07 -11.24 11.35
N VAL A 45 1.31 -10.74 11.24
CA VAL A 45 2.51 -11.58 11.26
C VAL A 45 3.09 -11.75 12.67
N PRO A 46 3.72 -12.89 12.99
CA PRO A 46 4.52 -13.05 14.20
C PRO A 46 5.65 -12.01 14.25
N GLN A 47 6.05 -11.62 15.48
CA GLN A 47 7.08 -10.60 15.70
C GLN A 47 8.40 -10.88 14.98
N GLN A 48 8.76 -12.15 14.80
CA GLN A 48 9.98 -12.58 14.10
C GLN A 48 9.97 -12.24 12.60
N LEU A 49 8.80 -12.03 12.01
CA LEU A 49 8.62 -11.70 10.59
C LEU A 49 8.48 -10.19 10.33
N ILE A 50 8.43 -9.35 11.36
CA ILE A 50 8.38 -7.88 11.18
C ILE A 50 9.51 -7.36 10.27
N PRO A 51 10.78 -7.79 10.42
CA PRO A 51 11.84 -7.34 9.52
C PRO A 51 11.58 -7.66 8.04
N LEU A 52 10.91 -8.78 7.76
CA LEU A 52 10.54 -9.18 6.40
C LEU A 52 9.49 -8.22 5.81
N VAL A 53 8.48 -7.83 6.60
CA VAL A 53 7.45 -6.89 6.17
C VAL A 53 8.05 -5.53 5.85
N LEU A 54 9.05 -5.08 6.62
CA LEU A 54 9.71 -3.79 6.39
C LEU A 54 10.52 -3.74 5.08
N VAL A 55 11.08 -4.86 4.62
CA VAL A 55 11.84 -4.90 3.36
C VAL A 55 10.98 -5.20 2.13
N LEU A 56 9.73 -5.64 2.33
CA LEU A 56 8.80 -6.02 1.27
C LEU A 56 8.54 -4.89 0.25
N PRO A 57 8.34 -3.61 0.64
CA PRO A 57 8.14 -2.53 -0.32
C PRO A 57 9.35 -2.33 -1.24
N THR A 58 10.55 -2.32 -0.66
CA THR A 58 11.81 -2.18 -1.42
C THR A 58 11.99 -3.37 -2.36
N GLY A 59 11.72 -4.59 -1.90
CA GLY A 59 11.74 -5.79 -2.75
C GLY A 59 10.74 -5.71 -3.90
N GLY A 60 9.53 -5.21 -3.65
CA GLY A 60 8.51 -4.99 -4.67
C GLY A 60 8.95 -3.98 -5.74
N VAL A 61 9.53 -2.85 -5.33
CA VAL A 61 10.06 -1.86 -6.28
C VAL A 61 11.19 -2.45 -7.13
N LEU A 62 12.14 -3.16 -6.50
CA LEU A 62 13.24 -3.80 -7.21
C LEU A 62 12.74 -4.87 -8.20
N LEU A 63 11.72 -5.65 -7.82
CA LEU A 63 11.11 -6.63 -8.69
C LEU A 63 10.40 -5.97 -9.89
N LEU A 64 9.69 -4.85 -9.67
CA LEU A 64 9.05 -4.09 -10.76
C LEU A 64 10.09 -3.46 -11.71
N LEU A 65 11.20 -2.96 -11.18
CA LEU A 65 12.31 -2.45 -11.99
C LEU A 65 13.01 -3.57 -12.77
N ALA A 66 13.12 -4.76 -12.17
CA ALA A 66 13.70 -5.93 -12.81
C ALA A 66 12.74 -6.60 -13.82
N LEU A 67 11.43 -6.33 -13.72
CA LEU A 67 10.39 -6.96 -14.53
C LEU A 67 10.67 -6.95 -16.04
N PRO A 68 11.02 -5.83 -16.71
CA PRO A 68 11.32 -5.84 -18.15
C PRO A 68 12.54 -6.71 -18.54
N PHE A 69 13.41 -7.06 -17.59
CA PHE A 69 14.56 -7.92 -17.84
C PHE A 69 14.27 -9.39 -17.56
N ILE A 70 13.36 -9.68 -16.63
CA ILE A 70 12.89 -11.02 -16.29
C ILE A 70 11.90 -11.50 -17.35
N ASP A 71 10.99 -10.62 -17.74
CA ASP A 71 9.86 -10.92 -18.59
C ASP A 71 10.04 -10.32 -19.99
N ARG A 72 10.78 -11.07 -20.82
CA ARG A 72 11.17 -10.67 -22.19
C ARG A 72 10.29 -11.28 -23.27
N ASP A 73 9.15 -11.84 -22.91
CA ASP A 73 8.24 -12.46 -23.88
C ASP A 73 7.77 -11.40 -24.90
N PRO A 74 7.91 -11.64 -26.23
CA PRO A 74 7.41 -10.73 -27.25
C PRO A 74 5.89 -10.56 -27.20
N GLU A 75 5.17 -11.52 -26.64
CA GLU A 75 3.72 -11.46 -26.50
C GLU A 75 3.31 -10.34 -25.53
N ARG A 76 2.27 -9.59 -25.88
CA ARG A 76 1.75 -8.45 -25.09
C ARG A 76 0.35 -8.70 -24.55
N ASN A 77 -0.33 -9.75 -25.01
CA ASN A 77 -1.62 -10.16 -24.51
C ASN A 77 -1.49 -10.67 -23.06
N PRO A 78 -2.16 -10.05 -22.07
CA PRO A 78 -2.11 -10.49 -20.68
C PRO A 78 -2.58 -11.94 -20.49
N PHE A 79 -3.56 -12.40 -21.27
CA PHE A 79 -4.09 -13.75 -21.16
C PHE A 79 -3.12 -14.83 -21.64
N GLU A 80 -2.14 -14.46 -22.46
CA GLU A 80 -1.10 -15.36 -22.96
C GLU A 80 0.15 -15.38 -22.05
N ARG A 81 0.14 -14.60 -20.96
CA ARG A 81 1.28 -14.44 -20.04
C ARG A 81 0.90 -14.80 -18.59
N PRO A 82 0.29 -15.98 -18.34
CA PRO A 82 -0.22 -16.33 -17.02
C PRO A 82 0.88 -16.38 -15.95
N ALA A 83 2.12 -16.69 -16.33
CA ALA A 83 3.26 -16.74 -15.41
C ALA A 83 3.56 -15.40 -14.71
N VAL A 84 3.22 -14.27 -15.34
CA VAL A 84 3.43 -12.92 -14.79
C VAL A 84 2.12 -12.33 -14.29
N MET A 85 1.03 -12.56 -15.04
CA MET A 85 -0.28 -12.02 -14.70
C MET A 85 -0.88 -12.62 -13.44
N VAL A 86 -0.71 -13.93 -13.20
CA VAL A 86 -1.26 -14.58 -12.00
C VAL A 86 -0.59 -14.07 -10.72
N PRO A 87 0.74 -14.04 -10.59
CA PRO A 87 1.40 -13.43 -9.43
C PRO A 87 1.10 -11.94 -9.28
N GLY A 88 1.04 -11.19 -10.39
CA GLY A 88 0.69 -9.77 -10.37
C GLY A 88 -0.74 -9.53 -9.86
N ALA A 89 -1.71 -10.31 -10.34
CA ALA A 89 -3.09 -10.24 -9.86
C ALA A 89 -3.19 -10.63 -8.38
N PHE A 90 -2.46 -11.67 -7.95
CA PHE A 90 -2.40 -12.05 -6.54
C PHE A 90 -1.85 -10.92 -5.67
N ALA A 91 -0.75 -10.27 -6.08
CA ALA A 91 -0.17 -9.14 -5.35
C ALA A 91 -1.16 -7.97 -5.23
N VAL A 92 -1.90 -7.65 -6.30
CA VAL A 92 -2.94 -6.60 -6.27
C VAL A 92 -4.06 -6.99 -5.32
N LEU A 93 -4.59 -8.21 -5.41
CA LEU A 93 -5.66 -8.68 -4.54
C LEU A 93 -5.22 -8.69 -3.07
N PHE A 94 -3.99 -9.11 -2.80
CA PHE A 94 -3.40 -9.11 -1.46
C PHE A 94 -3.36 -7.70 -0.88
N VAL A 95 -2.86 -6.71 -1.63
CA VAL A 95 -2.86 -5.30 -1.22
C VAL A 95 -4.28 -4.80 -0.97
N VAL A 96 -5.22 -5.05 -1.89
CA VAL A 96 -6.62 -4.61 -1.75
C VAL A 96 -7.28 -5.20 -0.51
N ILE A 97 -7.12 -6.50 -0.27
CA ILE A 97 -7.70 -7.18 0.89
C ILE A 97 -7.15 -6.57 2.19
N LEU A 98 -5.83 -6.38 2.29
CA LEU A 98 -5.22 -5.77 3.47
C LEU A 98 -5.67 -4.32 3.68
N THR A 99 -5.80 -3.53 2.61
CA THR A 99 -6.38 -2.18 2.71
C THR A 99 -7.80 -2.20 3.26
N LEU A 100 -8.65 -3.13 2.78
CA LEU A 100 -10.03 -3.24 3.24
C LEU A 100 -10.12 -3.69 4.69
N LEU A 101 -9.27 -4.63 5.12
CA LEU A 101 -9.18 -5.07 6.51
C LEU A 101 -8.70 -3.93 7.42
N GLY A 102 -7.62 -3.26 7.07
CA GLY A 102 -7.09 -2.13 7.84
C GLY A 102 -8.08 -0.97 7.91
N SER A 103 -8.71 -0.62 6.80
CA SER A 103 -9.78 0.38 6.74
C SER A 103 -10.96 0.01 7.64
N GLY A 104 -11.43 -1.24 7.56
CA GLY A 104 -12.50 -1.75 8.42
C GLY A 104 -12.15 -1.68 9.90
N ARG A 105 -10.90 -1.96 10.28
CA ARG A 105 -10.42 -1.80 11.66
C ARG A 105 -10.48 -0.34 12.10
N LEU A 106 -9.99 0.60 11.28
CA LEU A 106 -9.97 2.02 11.63
C LEU A 106 -11.36 2.61 11.87
N PHE A 107 -12.37 2.18 11.12
CA PHE A 107 -13.76 2.63 11.34
C PHE A 107 -14.41 2.05 12.60
N ASN A 108 -13.81 1.05 13.23
CA ASN A 108 -14.31 0.40 14.45
C ASN A 108 -13.53 0.81 15.71
N LEU A 109 -12.54 1.70 15.60
CA LEU A 109 -11.82 2.32 16.72
C LEU A 109 -12.62 3.51 17.27
#